data_AF-A0A7R9R1D2-F1
#
_entry.id   AF-A0A7R9R1D2-F1
#
_cell.length_a   1.000
_cell.length_b   1.000
_cell.length_c   1.000
_cell.angle_alpha   90.00
_cell.angle_beta   90.00
_cell.angle_gamma   90.00
#
_symmetry.space_group_name_H-M   'P 1'
#
loop_
_entity.id
_entity.type
_entity.pdbx_description
1 polymer ?
#
loop_
_entity_poly.entity_id
_entity_poly.type
_entity_poly.pdbx_seq_one_letter_code
_entity_poly.pdbx_strand_id
1 'polypeptide(L)'
;MLSGSGEQLEAKVEKSVDQVLDELKTPLTPIRKFLIKNIFLPYTRRGVGYRELSKYFMIWMNNHLKDGFWYLAQQMANEGLIPSVDSFFYLTADEVEALCNGDRNPLILAKVRQRKRLYPKMDKYKFDEFIKGPEMKPRNFEDRIIPPNLGTGMVQMKGTPVS
;
A
#
# COMPACT_ATOMS: atom_id res chain seq x y z
N MET A 1 5.26 29.91 8.90
CA MET A 1 4.00 30.18 9.63
C MET A 1 2.89 29.40 8.96
N LEU A 2 2.49 28.27 9.53
CA LEU A 2 1.25 27.56 9.18
C LEU A 2 0.46 27.50 10.48
N SER A 3 -0.38 28.50 10.72
CA SER A 3 -1.33 28.52 11.83
C SER A 3 -2.47 27.57 11.50
N GLY A 4 -2.24 26.28 11.71
CA GLY A 4 -3.36 25.36 11.94
C GLY A 4 -4.00 25.80 13.25
N SER A 5 -5.19 26.40 13.16
CA SER A 5 -6.07 26.62 14.30
C SER A 5 -6.37 25.25 14.92
N GLY A 6 -5.54 24.84 15.87
CA GLY A 6 -5.82 23.72 16.75
C GLY A 6 -7.06 24.10 17.53
N GLU A 7 -8.20 23.63 17.04
CA GLU A 7 -9.45 23.62 17.79
C GLU A 7 -9.11 22.94 19.12
N GLN A 8 -9.11 23.71 20.20
CA GLN A 8 -8.91 23.20 21.54
C GLN A 8 -10.04 22.20 21.76
N LEU A 9 -9.72 20.91 21.69
CA LEU A 9 -10.65 19.84 21.98
C LEU A 9 -11.09 20.03 23.43
N GLU A 10 -12.27 20.63 23.63
CA GLU A 10 -12.87 20.77 24.94
C GLU A 10 -12.90 19.38 25.60
N ALA A 11 -12.48 19.31 26.86
CA ALA A 11 -12.45 18.07 27.61
C ALA A 11 -13.84 17.46 27.60
N LYS A 12 -14.00 16.38 26.83
CA LYS A 12 -15.29 15.70 26.68
C LYS A 12 -15.72 15.21 28.05
N VAL A 13 -16.77 15.81 28.60
CA VAL A 13 -17.38 15.38 29.86
C VAL A 13 -17.72 13.90 29.74
N GLU A 14 -17.10 13.07 30.60
CA GLU A 14 -17.36 11.64 30.64
C GLU A 14 -18.79 11.39 31.14
N LYS A 15 -19.73 11.31 30.20
CA LYS A 15 -21.11 10.94 30.51
C LYS A 15 -21.17 9.46 30.87
N SER A 16 -21.94 9.14 31.91
CA SER A 16 -22.22 7.75 32.27
C SER A 16 -22.95 7.04 31.12
N VAL A 17 -22.71 5.75 30.95
CA VAL A 17 -23.38 4.94 29.91
C VAL A 17 -24.89 5.08 29.96
N ASP A 18 -25.47 5.19 31.16
CA ASP A 18 -26.91 5.36 31.33
C ASP A 18 -27.40 6.72 30.81
N GLN A 19 -26.67 7.80 31.08
CA GLN A 19 -26.97 9.14 30.57
C GLN A 19 -26.89 9.18 29.04
N VAL A 20 -25.89 8.52 28.46
CA VAL A 20 -25.76 8.41 26.99
C VAL A 20 -26.92 7.63 26.38
N LEU A 21 -27.37 6.57 27.04
CA LEU A 21 -28.51 5.77 26.57
C LEU A 21 -29.85 6.52 26.71
N ASP A 22 -29.96 7.42 27.69
CA ASP A 22 -31.16 8.25 27.90
C ASP A 22 -31.23 9.48 26.98
N GLU A 23 -30.06 9.98 26.54
CA GLU A 23 -29.95 11.05 25.52
C GLU A 23 -30.18 10.55 24.08
N LEU A 24 -30.40 9.25 23.87
CA LEU A 24 -30.66 8.71 22.54
C LEU A 24 -31.98 9.25 21.99
N LYS A 25 -31.96 9.68 20.72
CA LYS A 25 -33.15 10.17 19.99
C LYS A 25 -34.29 9.15 19.93
N THR A 26 -33.98 7.86 20.06
CA THR A 26 -34.96 6.78 20.02
C THR A 26 -35.16 6.25 21.44
N PRO A 27 -36.38 6.34 22.02
CA PRO A 27 -36.63 5.80 23.34
C PRO A 27 -36.46 4.27 23.32
N LEU A 28 -35.63 3.75 24.23
CA LEU A 28 -35.34 2.33 24.33
C LEU A 28 -36.24 1.66 25.38
N THR A 29 -36.81 0.51 25.03
CA THR A 29 -37.47 -0.39 26.00
C THR A 29 -36.44 -0.89 27.03
N PRO A 30 -36.81 -1.10 28.31
CA PRO A 30 -35.87 -1.52 29.36
C PRO A 30 -35.04 -2.78 29.02
N ILE A 31 -35.66 -3.76 28.35
CA ILE A 31 -34.98 -4.99 27.89
C ILE A 31 -33.90 -4.65 26.85
N ARG A 32 -34.19 -3.76 25.90
CA ARG A 32 -33.23 -3.31 24.88
C ARG A 32 -32.09 -2.51 25.52
N LYS A 33 -32.41 -1.61 26.47
CA LYS A 33 -31.41 -0.86 27.24
C LYS A 33 -30.46 -1.80 27.99
N PHE A 34 -31.00 -2.86 28.61
CA PHE A 34 -30.21 -3.89 29.29
C PHE A 34 -29.29 -4.65 28.33
N LEU A 35 -29.79 -5.12 27.17
CA LEU A 35 -28.98 -5.83 26.17
C LEU A 35 -27.84 -4.95 25.62
N ILE A 36 -28.14 -3.69 25.29
CA ILE A 36 -27.13 -2.76 24.78
C ILE A 36 -26.06 -2.51 25.84
N LYS A 37 -26.46 -2.18 27.07
CA LYS A 37 -25.53 -1.86 28.16
C LYS A 37 -24.64 -3.05 28.54
N ASN A 38 -25.23 -4.22 28.70
CA ASN A 38 -24.55 -5.36 29.33
C ASN A 38 -23.91 -6.34 28.34
N ILE A 39 -24.37 -6.38 27.08
CA ILE A 39 -23.88 -7.34 26.08
C ILE A 39 -23.18 -6.62 24.94
N PHE A 40 -23.88 -5.77 24.20
CA PHE A 40 -23.33 -5.18 22.98
C PHE A 40 -22.24 -4.13 23.25
N LEU A 41 -22.42 -3.27 24.24
CA LEU A 41 -21.44 -2.23 24.57
C LEU A 41 -20.08 -2.80 25.02
N PRO A 42 -20.00 -3.76 25.97
CA PRO A 42 -18.70 -4.34 26.31
C PRO A 42 -18.09 -5.12 25.14
N TYR A 43 -18.91 -5.79 24.31
CA TYR A 43 -18.40 -6.52 23.14
C TYR A 43 -17.83 -5.59 22.08
N THR A 44 -18.53 -4.49 21.76
CA THR A 44 -18.06 -3.49 20.79
C THR A 44 -16.81 -2.76 21.28
N ARG A 45 -16.75 -2.39 22.57
CA ARG A 45 -15.54 -1.81 23.18
C ARG A 45 -14.33 -2.75 23.07
N ARG A 46 -14.51 -4.04 23.39
CA ARG A 46 -13.46 -5.05 23.21
C ARG A 46 -13.11 -5.22 21.74
N GLY A 47 -14.09 -5.27 20.84
CA GLY A 47 -13.85 -5.40 19.40
C GLY A 47 -13.02 -4.25 18.83
N VAL A 48 -13.32 -3.01 19.22
CA VAL A 48 -12.48 -1.84 18.87
C VAL A 48 -11.09 -1.98 19.48
N GLY A 49 -10.99 -2.41 20.74
CA GLY A 49 -9.70 -2.69 21.38
C GLY A 49 -8.86 -3.72 20.62
N TYR A 50 -9.45 -4.84 20.22
CA TYR A 50 -8.78 -5.86 19.41
C TYR A 50 -8.38 -5.35 18.03
N ARG A 51 -9.22 -4.54 17.37
CA ARG A 51 -8.89 -3.93 16.07
C ARG A 51 -7.64 -3.05 16.16
N GLU A 52 -7.57 -2.19 17.17
CA GLU A 52 -6.40 -1.33 17.37
C GLU A 52 -5.16 -2.14 17.77
N LEU A 53 -5.34 -3.17 18.59
CA LEU A 53 -4.27 -4.08 18.97
C LEU A 53 -3.72 -4.85 17.74
N SER A 54 -4.58 -5.38 16.88
CA SER A 54 -4.18 -6.06 15.65
C SER A 54 -3.44 -5.11 14.70
N LYS A 55 -3.91 -3.86 14.56
CA LYS A 55 -3.22 -2.83 13.78
C LYS A 55 -1.82 -2.55 14.35
N TYR A 56 -1.71 -2.44 15.68
CA TYR A 56 -0.43 -2.26 16.36
C TYR A 56 0.53 -3.42 16.08
N PHE A 57 0.09 -4.66 16.28
CA PHE A 57 0.93 -5.84 16.02
C PHE A 57 1.39 -5.92 14.56
N MET A 58 0.52 -5.57 13.60
CA MET A 58 0.89 -5.57 12.19
C MET A 58 1.98 -4.54 11.88
N ILE A 59 1.90 -3.33 12.45
CA ILE A 59 2.94 -2.30 12.31
C ILE A 59 4.25 -2.75 12.98
N TRP A 60 4.15 -3.27 14.19
CA TRP A 60 5.29 -3.76 14.97
C TRP A 60 6.04 -4.89 14.23
N MET A 61 5.31 -5.89 13.72
CA MET A 61 5.86 -6.99 12.94
C MET A 61 6.51 -6.49 11.65
N ASN A 62 5.86 -5.57 10.93
CA ASN A 62 6.41 -4.98 9.70
C ASN A 62 7.73 -4.24 9.98
N ASN A 63 7.83 -3.53 11.11
CA ASN A 63 9.09 -2.88 11.49
C ASN A 63 10.23 -3.89 11.67
N HIS A 64 10.00 -4.99 12.39
CA HIS A 64 11.01 -6.02 12.59
C HIS A 64 11.40 -6.72 11.28
N LEU A 65 10.42 -6.96 10.40
CA LEU A 65 10.70 -7.50 9.06
C LEU A 65 11.55 -6.53 8.23
N LYS A 66 11.28 -5.22 8.29
CA LYS A 66 12.10 -4.21 7.60
C LYS A 66 13.53 -4.23 8.10
N ASP A 67 13.74 -4.28 9.42
CA ASP A 67 15.08 -4.35 10.01
C ASP A 67 15.84 -5.59 9.51
N GLY A 68 15.15 -6.75 9.47
CA GLY A 68 15.71 -7.99 8.92
C GLY A 68 16.04 -7.89 7.42
N PHE A 69 15.15 -7.31 6.62
CA PHE A 69 15.39 -7.12 5.18
C PHE A 69 16.51 -6.13 4.90
N TRP A 70 16.65 -5.07 5.68
CA TRP A 70 17.78 -4.14 5.55
C TRP A 70 19.11 -4.81 5.87
N TYR A 71 19.14 -5.62 6.93
CA TYR A 71 20.33 -6.41 7.25
C TYR A 71 20.68 -7.39 6.12
N LEU A 72 19.70 -8.13 5.60
CA LEU A 72 19.90 -9.04 4.48
C LEU A 72 20.40 -8.31 3.22
N ALA A 73 19.79 -7.18 2.88
CA ALA A 73 20.19 -6.36 1.74
C ALA A 73 21.63 -5.86 1.87
N GLN A 74 22.06 -5.50 3.09
CA GLN A 74 23.43 -5.09 3.35
C GLN A 74 24.41 -6.24 3.17
N GLN A 75 24.09 -7.44 3.67
CA GLN A 75 24.95 -8.63 3.45
C GLN A 75 25.06 -8.99 1.97
N MET A 76 23.93 -9.02 1.24
CA MET A 76 23.94 -9.31 -0.20
C MET A 76 24.74 -8.28 -1.00
N ALA A 77 24.73 -7.01 -0.60
CA ALA A 77 25.53 -5.97 -1.23
C ALA A 77 27.03 -6.14 -0.92
N ASN A 78 27.38 -6.49 0.33
CA ASN A 78 28.75 -6.75 0.75
C ASN A 78 29.35 -7.97 0.02
N GLU A 79 28.55 -9.00 -0.21
CA GLU A 79 28.91 -10.19 -0.98
C GLU A 79 28.96 -9.94 -2.50
N GLY A 80 28.53 -8.76 -2.96
CA GLY A 80 28.50 -8.39 -4.38
C GLY A 80 27.39 -9.07 -5.19
N LEU A 81 26.39 -9.66 -4.53
CA LEU A 81 25.21 -10.25 -5.20
C LEU A 81 24.32 -9.18 -5.82
N ILE A 82 24.21 -8.03 -5.16
CA ILE A 82 23.43 -6.88 -5.64
C ILE A 82 24.29 -5.62 -5.72
N PRO A 83 24.00 -4.67 -6.64
CA PRO A 83 24.82 -3.47 -6.82
C PRO A 83 24.73 -2.46 -5.67
N SER A 84 23.60 -2.42 -4.95
CA SER A 84 23.36 -1.49 -3.85
C SER A 84 22.28 -2.05 -2.92
N VAL A 85 22.27 -1.62 -1.66
CA VAL A 85 21.26 -2.03 -0.68
C VAL A 85 19.84 -1.72 -1.18
N ASP A 86 19.62 -0.53 -1.77
CA ASP A 86 18.33 -0.14 -2.34
C ASP A 86 17.82 -1.06 -3.45
N SER A 87 18.74 -1.77 -4.14
CA SER A 87 18.37 -2.67 -5.24
C SER A 87 17.55 -3.86 -4.72
N PHE A 88 17.71 -4.22 -3.45
CA PHE A 88 17.00 -5.30 -2.80
C PHE A 88 15.47 -5.12 -2.87
N PHE A 89 14.97 -3.90 -2.67
CA PHE A 89 13.52 -3.62 -2.66
C PHE A 89 12.85 -3.70 -4.03
N TYR A 90 13.63 -3.93 -5.10
CA TYR A 90 13.12 -4.18 -6.44
C TYR A 90 13.20 -5.67 -6.84
N LEU A 91 13.66 -6.54 -5.94
CA LEU A 91 13.63 -7.99 -6.11
C LEU A 91 12.32 -8.57 -5.59
N THR A 92 11.93 -9.70 -6.17
CA THR A 92 10.87 -10.58 -5.63
C THR A 92 11.47 -11.59 -4.66
N ALA A 93 10.64 -12.19 -3.79
CA ALA A 93 11.12 -13.19 -2.82
C ALA A 93 11.84 -14.37 -3.49
N ASP A 94 11.28 -14.89 -4.59
CA ASP A 94 11.88 -15.99 -5.37
C ASP A 94 13.24 -15.60 -5.97
N GLU A 95 13.38 -14.35 -6.44
CA GLU A 95 14.65 -13.85 -6.97
C GLU A 95 15.69 -13.65 -5.86
N VAL A 96 15.28 -13.24 -4.65
CA VAL A 96 16.16 -13.17 -3.48
C VAL A 96 16.64 -14.58 -3.11
N GLU A 97 15.73 -15.55 -3.05
CA GLU A 97 16.07 -16.95 -2.77
C GLU A 97 17.04 -17.50 -3.82
N ALA A 98 16.79 -17.28 -5.11
CA ALA A 98 17.68 -17.71 -6.19
C ALA A 98 19.11 -17.13 -6.04
N LEU A 99 19.22 -15.82 -5.76
CA LEU A 99 20.51 -15.16 -5.54
C LEU A 99 21.24 -15.73 -4.31
N CYS A 100 20.52 -15.97 -3.20
CA CYS A 100 21.08 -16.56 -1.99
C CYS A 100 21.53 -18.02 -2.19
N ASN A 101 20.84 -18.78 -3.05
CA ASN A 101 21.21 -20.15 -3.42
C ASN A 101 22.36 -20.21 -4.43
N GLY A 102 22.92 -19.07 -4.84
CA GLY A 102 24.10 -18.98 -5.69
C GLY A 102 23.79 -18.84 -7.19
N ASP A 103 22.54 -18.65 -7.59
CA ASP A 103 22.21 -18.31 -8.98
C ASP A 103 22.66 -16.88 -9.30
N ARG A 104 23.66 -16.76 -10.19
CA ARG A 104 24.21 -15.47 -10.63
C ARG A 104 23.64 -14.99 -11.96
N ASN A 105 22.38 -15.30 -12.23
CA ASN A 105 21.72 -14.92 -13.47
C ASN A 105 21.66 -13.39 -13.65
N PRO A 106 22.36 -12.82 -14.66
CA PRO A 106 22.41 -11.37 -14.88
C PRO A 106 21.06 -10.76 -15.27
N LEU A 107 20.10 -11.59 -15.73
CA LEU A 107 18.75 -11.15 -16.06
C LEU A 107 17.99 -10.62 -14.84
N ILE A 108 18.29 -11.14 -13.64
CA ILE A 108 17.68 -10.67 -12.38
C ILE A 108 18.07 -9.21 -12.15
N LEU A 109 19.36 -8.88 -12.30
CA LEU A 109 19.86 -7.50 -12.14
C LEU A 109 19.31 -6.55 -13.22
N ALA A 110 19.11 -7.04 -14.45
CA ALA A 110 18.48 -6.27 -15.51
C ALA A 110 17.01 -5.92 -15.16
N LYS A 111 16.25 -6.88 -14.62
CA LYS A 111 14.88 -6.66 -14.13
C LYS A 111 14.83 -5.66 -12.98
N VAL A 112 15.74 -5.76 -12.02
CA VAL A 112 15.87 -4.80 -10.91
C VAL A 112 16.05 -3.38 -11.44
N ARG A 113 16.98 -3.18 -12.39
CA ARG A 113 17.21 -1.86 -13.02
C ARG A 113 15.96 -1.36 -13.74
N GLN A 114 15.26 -2.24 -14.45
CA GLN A 114 14.01 -1.90 -15.14
C GLN A 114 12.92 -1.48 -14.14
N ARG A 115 12.71 -2.24 -13.07
CA ARG A 115 11.72 -1.95 -12.00
C ARG A 115 12.05 -0.64 -11.31
N LYS A 116 13.31 -0.39 -10.95
CA LYS A 116 13.78 0.88 -10.36
C LYS A 116 13.50 2.08 -11.27
N ARG A 117 13.64 1.92 -12.59
CA ARG A 117 13.32 2.96 -13.58
C ARG A 117 11.81 3.19 -13.74
N LEU A 118 11.00 2.14 -13.66
CA LEU A 118 9.55 2.21 -13.86
C LEU A 118 8.81 2.68 -12.61
N TYR A 119 9.32 2.38 -11.42
CA TYR A 119 8.67 2.67 -10.15
C TYR A 119 8.21 4.14 -10.01
N PRO A 120 9.02 5.18 -10.30
CA PRO A 120 8.57 6.57 -10.18
C PRO A 120 7.44 6.95 -11.14
N LYS A 121 7.27 6.20 -12.23
CA LYS A 121 6.14 6.39 -13.15
C LYS A 121 4.88 5.71 -12.62
N MET A 122 5.04 4.49 -12.10
CA MET A 122 3.94 3.70 -11.55
C MET A 122 3.38 4.30 -10.26
N ASP A 123 4.23 4.87 -9.41
CA ASP A 123 3.84 5.54 -8.16
C ASP A 123 2.91 6.74 -8.39
N LYS A 124 3.00 7.36 -9.58
CA LYS A 124 2.13 8.46 -9.97
C LYS A 124 0.75 8.00 -10.44
N TYR A 125 0.55 6.72 -10.74
CA TYR A 125 -0.72 6.23 -11.28
C TYR A 125 -1.83 6.32 -10.23
N LYS A 126 -2.96 6.88 -10.65
CA LYS A 126 -4.18 6.96 -9.84
C LYS A 126 -5.20 6.00 -10.41
N PHE A 127 -5.65 5.04 -9.61
CA PHE A 127 -6.69 4.09 -9.99
C PHE A 127 -8.02 4.45 -9.34
N ASP A 128 -9.10 3.96 -9.94
CA ASP A 128 -10.44 4.06 -9.35
C ASP A 128 -10.56 3.11 -8.16
N GLU A 129 -11.41 3.45 -7.19
CA GLU A 129 -11.67 2.61 -6.00
C GLU A 129 -12.26 1.25 -6.38
N PHE A 130 -13.07 1.23 -7.45
CA PHE A 130 -13.64 0.00 -8.02
C PHE A 130 -13.23 -0.11 -9.49
N ILE A 131 -12.46 -1.14 -9.81
CA ILE A 131 -12.11 -1.50 -11.18
C ILE A 131 -13.05 -2.64 -11.60
N LYS A 132 -13.76 -2.47 -12.71
CA LYS A 132 -14.65 -3.49 -13.28
C LYS A 132 -14.21 -3.84 -14.69
N GLY A 133 -14.11 -5.13 -14.99
CA GLY A 133 -13.75 -5.63 -16.32
C GLY A 133 -12.24 -5.88 -16.49
N PRO A 134 -11.81 -6.22 -17.70
CA PRO A 134 -10.45 -6.69 -17.98
C PRO A 134 -9.40 -5.56 -18.03
N GLU A 135 -9.82 -4.30 -18.12
CA GLU A 135 -8.90 -3.17 -18.27
C GLU A 135 -8.68 -2.41 -16.95
N MET A 136 -7.47 -2.51 -16.42
CA MET A 136 -7.02 -1.70 -15.28
C MET A 136 -6.16 -0.55 -15.80
N LYS A 137 -6.81 0.56 -16.18
CA LYS A 137 -6.15 1.78 -16.67
C LYS A 137 -6.10 2.83 -15.55
N PRO A 138 -4.93 3.47 -15.30
CA PRO A 138 -4.90 4.62 -14.40
C PRO A 138 -5.72 5.78 -14.97
N ARG A 139 -6.48 6.47 -14.13
CA ARG A 139 -7.28 7.65 -14.50
C ARG A 139 -6.43 8.79 -15.05
N ASN A 140 -5.20 8.92 -14.56
CA ASN A 140 -4.23 9.92 -15.00
C ASN A 140 -3.23 9.38 -16.03
N PHE A 141 -3.52 8.21 -16.59
CA PHE A 141 -2.82 7.77 -17.78
C PHE A 141 -3.32 8.68 -18.90
N GLU A 142 -2.56 9.75 -19.18
CA GLU A 142 -2.73 10.42 -20.46
C GLU A 142 -2.57 9.33 -21.50
N ASP A 143 -3.66 9.02 -22.21
CA ASP A 143 -3.53 8.36 -23.48
C ASP A 143 -2.51 9.21 -24.22
N ARG A 144 -1.29 8.68 -24.39
CA ARG A 144 -0.51 9.05 -25.55
C ARG A 144 -1.32 8.49 -26.73
N ILE A 145 -2.44 9.15 -27.03
CA ILE A 145 -2.85 9.41 -28.38
C ILE A 145 -1.61 10.11 -28.92
N ILE A 146 -0.67 9.32 -29.44
CA ILE A 146 0.19 9.78 -30.49
C ILE A 146 -0.87 10.27 -31.49
N PRO A 147 -1.09 11.59 -31.67
CA PRO A 147 -1.97 12.01 -32.73
C PRO A 147 -1.44 11.26 -33.95
N PRO A 148 -2.28 10.50 -34.68
CA PRO A 148 -1.83 9.92 -35.94
C PRO A 148 -1.22 11.10 -36.67
N ASN A 149 0.09 11.04 -36.90
CA ASN A 149 0.83 12.14 -37.49
C ASN A 149 0.27 12.27 -38.91
N LEU A 150 -0.79 13.07 -39.07
CA LEU A 150 -1.38 13.43 -40.35
C LEU A 150 -0.54 14.53 -41.03
N GLY A 151 0.67 14.80 -40.52
CA GLY A 151 1.69 15.64 -41.12
C GLY A 151 2.98 14.86 -41.37
N THR A 152 3.10 14.34 -42.59
CA THR A 152 4.37 14.26 -43.34
C THR A 152 5.56 13.62 -42.64
N GLY A 153 5.51 12.31 -42.42
CA GLY A 153 6.67 11.54 -41.98
C GLY A 153 6.42 10.04 -42.06
N MET A 154 6.24 9.52 -43.27
CA MET A 154 6.09 8.08 -43.52
C MET A 154 7.29 7.32 -42.93
N VAL A 155 7.07 6.57 -41.84
CA VAL A 155 7.98 5.52 -41.42
C VAL A 155 7.73 4.33 -42.34
N GLN A 156 8.55 4.23 -43.38
CA GLN A 156 8.52 3.11 -44.33
C GLN A 156 9.27 1.93 -43.73
N MET A 157 8.59 0.82 -43.45
CA MET A 157 9.23 -0.42 -43.03
C MET A 157 9.78 -1.12 -44.28
N LYS A 158 11.11 -1.12 -44.47
CA LYS A 158 11.77 -1.95 -45.49
C LYS A 158 12.05 -3.33 -44.89
N GLY A 159 11.39 -4.36 -45.42
CA GLY A 159 11.78 -5.75 -45.16
C GLY A 159 13.09 -6.09 -45.87
N THR A 160 13.91 -6.92 -45.25
CA THR A 160 15.10 -7.52 -45.89
C THR A 160 14.65 -8.76 -46.67
N PRO A 161 14.95 -8.89 -47.97
CA PRO A 161 14.60 -10.10 -48.71
C PRO A 161 15.41 -11.28 -48.17
N VAL A 162 14.72 -12.41 -47.98
CA VAL A 162 15.34 -13.70 -47.64
C VAL A 162 15.50 -14.46 -48.95
N SER A 163 16.75 -14.81 -49.28
CA SER A 163 17.08 -15.71 -50.40
C SER A 163 16.72 -17.16 -50.11
#